data_AF-A0A534HPM3-F1
#
_entry.id   AF-A0A534HPM3-F1
#
_cell.length_a   1.000
_cell.length_b   1.000
_cell.length_c   1.000
_cell.angle_alpha   90.00
_cell.angle_beta   90.00
_cell.angle_gamma   90.00
#
_symmetry.space_group_name_H-M   'P 1'
#
loop_
_entity.id
_entity.type
_entity.pdbx_description
1 polymer ?
#
loop_
_entity_poly.entity_id
_entity_poly.type
_entity_poly.pdbx_seq_one_letter_code
_entity_poly.pdbx_strand_id
1 'polypeptide(L)'
;MKLAPPVAEHAFLPEPPRRHRIYRGLVTERQEHIFTWSAVVLVLLYATAWVGAIHDVFEWRREMARQAKAAGVRAPPPPMPVPTAQITAALTQPSAAPAYLSDAMLSFIDPLRGASGKLRFTTIAAGKTIATGAPEGAKAVLTSGENAVSSDFVAPASPGVYDLAVQLDQATRPIKDFSVITLVPFGQKQRGRIGLYYLGNWPFERGKPRAPAYANPAGFIEVTQENADTPISAHFKLRDFLTKDQPNVWPKYLLLNPKLLDKLELTIQELEAMGHPVRHFQIMSGFRTPEYNHGGGNTEGRANLSRHMYGDASDTFVDNDGNGLMDDLNGDHRVDVRDAEVIEAAVERVERKNPSLVGGVGVYSACCGHGPFTHIDVRGYRARWRGTGSG
;
A
#
# COMPACT_ATOMS: atom_id res chain seq x y z
N MET A 1 101.15 -8.63 -10.29
CA MET A 1 100.94 -9.76 -11.21
C MET A 1 99.43 -10.02 -11.24
N LYS A 2 98.80 -9.91 -12.42
CA LYS A 2 97.35 -10.08 -12.64
C LYS A 2 96.88 -11.44 -12.13
N LEU A 3 95.67 -11.50 -11.57
CA LEU A 3 94.73 -12.61 -11.70
C LEU A 3 93.34 -12.12 -11.27
N ALA A 4 92.38 -12.18 -12.20
CA ALA A 4 90.99 -11.77 -12.02
C ALA A 4 90.19 -12.84 -11.24
N PRO A 5 89.20 -12.47 -10.41
CA PRO A 5 88.25 -13.42 -9.85
C PRO A 5 86.98 -13.55 -10.72
N PRO A 6 86.24 -14.66 -10.57
CA PRO A 6 85.30 -15.15 -11.57
C PRO A 6 83.90 -14.54 -11.47
N VAL A 7 83.21 -14.60 -12.61
CA VAL A 7 81.83 -14.14 -12.88
C VAL A 7 80.83 -14.98 -12.08
N ALA A 8 79.99 -14.32 -11.29
CA ALA A 8 78.85 -14.93 -10.61
C ALA A 8 77.64 -14.99 -11.57
N GLU A 9 77.16 -16.21 -11.83
CA GLU A 9 75.87 -16.47 -12.45
C GLU A 9 74.75 -16.02 -11.50
N HIS A 10 73.96 -15.02 -11.90
CA HIS A 10 72.70 -14.69 -11.26
C HIS A 10 71.56 -15.19 -12.13
N ALA A 11 70.91 -16.26 -11.67
CA ALA A 11 69.69 -16.80 -12.25
C ALA A 11 68.58 -15.73 -12.25
N PHE A 12 68.08 -15.40 -13.43
CA PHE A 12 66.87 -14.59 -13.61
C PHE A 12 65.64 -15.39 -13.17
N LEU A 13 65.20 -15.18 -11.92
CA LEU A 13 63.84 -15.53 -11.51
C LEU A 13 62.89 -14.44 -12.05
N PRO A 14 61.82 -14.77 -12.80
CA PRO A 14 60.86 -13.79 -13.27
C PRO A 14 60.07 -13.19 -12.10
N GLU A 15 59.98 -11.87 -12.02
CA GLU A 15 59.14 -11.16 -11.05
C GLU A 15 57.66 -11.57 -11.24
N PRO A 16 56.90 -11.81 -10.15
CA PRO A 16 55.47 -12.07 -10.27
C PRO A 16 54.73 -10.79 -10.72
N PRO A 17 53.76 -10.90 -11.67
CA PRO A 17 53.09 -9.75 -12.22
C PRO A 17 52.27 -8.99 -11.16
N ARG A 18 52.45 -7.67 -11.12
CA ARG A 18 51.71 -6.76 -10.24
C ARG A 18 50.21 -6.84 -10.52
N ARG A 19 49.44 -7.41 -9.59
CA ARG A 19 47.97 -7.45 -9.64
C ARG A 19 47.37 -6.05 -9.44
N HIS A 20 46.46 -5.66 -10.34
CA HIS A 20 45.74 -4.38 -10.27
C HIS A 20 44.83 -4.30 -9.04
N ARG A 21 44.80 -3.11 -8.43
CA ARG A 21 44.43 -2.86 -7.03
C ARG A 21 42.92 -2.86 -6.71
N ILE A 22 42.04 -3.16 -7.68
CA ILE A 22 40.62 -2.81 -7.54
C ILE A 22 39.76 -3.97 -7.02
N TYR A 23 40.12 -5.23 -7.29
CA TYR A 23 39.29 -6.39 -6.85
C TYR A 23 40.15 -7.45 -6.16
N ARG A 24 40.36 -7.28 -4.84
CA ARG A 24 40.93 -8.35 -4.00
C ARG A 24 39.94 -9.51 -3.89
N GLY A 25 40.13 -10.55 -4.69
CA GLY A 25 39.81 -11.94 -4.32
C GLY A 25 38.37 -12.42 -4.44
N LEU A 26 37.45 -11.66 -5.06
CA LEU A 26 36.04 -12.09 -5.23
C LEU A 26 35.71 -12.62 -6.64
N VAL A 27 36.63 -12.49 -7.60
CA VAL A 27 36.35 -12.74 -9.02
C VAL A 27 37.58 -13.40 -9.66
N THR A 28 37.38 -14.48 -10.42
CA THR A 28 38.46 -15.17 -11.14
C THR A 28 38.94 -14.31 -12.31
N GLU A 29 40.20 -14.49 -12.74
CA GLU A 29 40.81 -13.73 -13.86
C GLU A 29 39.98 -13.83 -15.16
N ARG A 30 39.31 -14.98 -15.38
CA ARG A 30 38.35 -15.15 -16.48
C ARG A 30 37.12 -14.25 -16.34
N GLN A 31 36.58 -14.09 -15.13
CA GLN A 31 35.39 -13.27 -14.90
C GLN A 31 35.72 -11.76 -14.97
N GLU A 32 36.93 -11.35 -14.57
CA GLU A 32 37.41 -9.99 -14.78
C GLU A 32 37.54 -9.68 -16.28
N HIS A 33 38.14 -10.60 -17.04
CA HIS A 33 38.24 -10.45 -18.50
C HIS A 33 36.87 -10.41 -19.18
N ILE A 34 35.91 -11.26 -18.76
CA ILE A 34 34.53 -11.22 -19.26
C ILE A 34 33.89 -9.87 -18.95
N PHE A 35 33.99 -9.39 -17.72
CA PHE A 35 33.41 -8.10 -17.31
C PHE A 35 34.00 -6.93 -18.10
N THR A 36 35.32 -6.88 -18.26
CA THR A 36 36.00 -5.83 -19.05
C THR A 36 35.50 -5.85 -20.50
N TRP A 37 35.40 -7.01 -21.13
CA TRP A 37 34.90 -7.10 -22.50
C TRP A 37 33.41 -6.77 -22.62
N SER A 38 32.58 -7.16 -21.65
CA SER A 38 31.17 -6.75 -21.59
C SER A 38 31.04 -5.23 -21.47
N ALA A 39 31.87 -4.58 -20.65
CA ALA A 39 31.89 -3.13 -20.51
C ALA A 39 32.35 -2.43 -21.81
N VAL A 40 33.38 -2.96 -22.48
CA VAL A 40 33.84 -2.44 -23.78
C VAL A 40 32.73 -2.55 -24.83
N VAL A 41 32.04 -3.70 -24.91
CA VAL A 41 30.91 -3.88 -25.84
C VAL A 41 29.78 -2.91 -25.55
N LEU A 42 29.43 -2.69 -24.27
CA LEU A 42 28.41 -1.73 -23.87
C LEU A 42 28.78 -0.31 -24.31
N VAL A 43 30.03 0.11 -24.08
CA VAL A 43 30.52 1.43 -24.49
C VAL A 43 30.51 1.59 -26.01
N LEU A 44 30.90 0.55 -26.75
CA LEU A 44 30.85 0.56 -28.21
C LEU A 44 29.41 0.66 -28.73
N LEU A 45 28.46 -0.09 -28.15
CA LEU A 45 27.04 0.01 -28.49
C LEU A 45 26.49 1.41 -28.20
N TYR A 46 26.90 2.01 -27.08
CA TYR A 46 26.48 3.37 -26.75
C TYR A 46 27.07 4.38 -27.75
N ALA A 47 28.34 4.24 -28.11
CA ALA A 47 29.01 5.09 -29.08
C ALA A 47 28.40 4.96 -30.49
N THR A 48 28.08 3.75 -30.95
CA THR A 48 27.43 3.56 -32.25
C THR A 48 26.02 4.12 -32.28
N ALA A 49 25.23 3.95 -31.21
CA ALA A 49 23.92 4.59 -31.08
C ALA A 49 24.05 6.13 -31.10
N TRP A 50 25.08 6.68 -30.44
CA TRP A 50 25.35 8.12 -30.42
C TRP A 50 25.73 8.66 -31.81
N VAL A 51 26.58 7.95 -32.55
CA VAL A 51 26.94 8.30 -33.93
C VAL A 51 25.73 8.19 -34.86
N GLY A 52 24.89 7.16 -34.70
CA GLY A 52 23.64 7.01 -35.44
C GLY A 52 22.67 8.18 -35.21
N ALA A 53 22.47 8.57 -33.95
CA ALA A 53 21.63 9.72 -33.61
C ALA A 53 22.16 11.04 -34.20
N ILE A 54 23.48 11.25 -34.21
CA ILE A 54 24.10 12.42 -34.84
C ILE A 54 23.87 12.40 -36.36
N HIS A 55 24.06 11.24 -37.00
CA HIS A 55 23.85 11.07 -38.43
C HIS A 55 22.40 11.38 -38.84
N ASP A 56 21.41 10.86 -38.10
CA ASP A 56 19.99 11.12 -38.33
C ASP A 56 19.63 12.60 -38.22
N VAL A 57 20.23 13.31 -37.26
CA VAL A 57 20.07 14.78 -37.13
C VAL A 57 20.65 15.51 -38.35
N PHE A 58 21.79 15.06 -38.90
CA PHE A 58 22.38 15.68 -40.09
C PHE A 58 21.58 15.39 -41.37
N GLU A 59 21.04 14.18 -41.53
CA GLU A 59 20.17 13.84 -42.66
C GLU A 59 18.84 14.60 -42.60
N TRP A 60 18.22 14.67 -41.41
CA TRP A 60 17.02 15.48 -41.19
C TRP A 60 17.26 16.96 -41.53
N ARG A 61 18.42 17.52 -41.14
CA ARG A 61 18.80 18.91 -41.52
C ARG A 61 18.95 19.08 -43.03
N ARG A 62 19.56 18.12 -43.72
CA ARG A 62 19.71 18.17 -45.19
C ARG A 62 18.36 18.10 -45.90
N GLU A 63 17.44 17.28 -45.41
CA GLU A 63 16.09 17.16 -45.96
C GLU A 63 15.25 18.43 -45.73
N MET A 64 15.25 18.95 -44.51
CA MET A 64 14.55 20.20 -44.17
C MET A 64 15.12 21.41 -44.91
N ALA A 65 16.44 21.50 -45.09
CA ALA A 65 17.06 22.57 -45.87
C ALA A 65 16.67 22.50 -47.36
N ARG A 66 16.52 21.29 -47.92
CA ARG A 66 16.00 21.10 -49.29
C ARG A 66 14.55 21.56 -49.40
N GLN A 67 13.70 21.17 -48.45
CA GLN A 67 12.28 21.57 -48.43
C GLN A 67 12.09 23.08 -48.21
N ALA A 68 12.85 23.68 -47.29
CA ALA A 68 12.83 25.12 -47.04
C ALA A 68 13.29 25.94 -48.26
N LYS A 69 14.32 25.46 -48.99
CA LYS A 69 14.79 26.06 -50.24
C LYS A 69 13.75 25.94 -51.37
N ALA A 70 13.05 24.82 -51.48
CA ALA A 70 11.96 24.63 -52.44
C ALA A 70 10.74 25.52 -52.12
N ALA A 71 10.49 25.80 -50.84
CA ALA A 71 9.37 26.63 -50.39
C ALA A 71 9.68 28.13 -50.28
N GLY A 72 10.92 28.57 -50.47
CA GLY A 72 11.32 29.98 -50.35
C GLY A 72 11.28 30.53 -48.91
N VAL A 73 11.29 29.67 -47.90
CA VAL A 73 11.18 30.05 -46.47
C VAL A 73 12.49 29.73 -45.73
N ARG A 74 12.81 30.49 -44.68
CA ARG A 74 13.99 30.25 -43.83
C ARG A 74 13.78 28.99 -42.97
N ALA A 75 14.75 28.07 -42.97
CA ALA A 75 14.65 26.82 -42.22
C ALA A 75 14.55 27.06 -40.69
N PRO A 76 13.69 26.31 -39.97
CA PRO A 76 13.56 26.43 -38.52
C PRO A 76 14.83 25.93 -37.79
N PRO A 77 15.12 26.43 -36.57
CA PRO A 77 16.24 25.96 -35.78
C PRO A 77 16.08 24.48 -35.40
N PRO A 78 17.19 23.73 -35.27
CA PRO A 78 17.13 22.31 -34.96
C PRO A 78 16.49 22.06 -33.59
N PRO A 79 15.61 21.04 -33.43
CA PRO A 79 15.17 20.63 -32.12
C PRO A 79 16.37 20.08 -31.33
N MET A 80 16.55 20.55 -30.10
CA MET A 80 17.56 19.95 -29.21
C MET A 80 17.11 18.52 -28.84
N PRO A 81 18.02 17.53 -28.80
CA PRO A 81 17.68 16.23 -28.25
C PRO A 81 17.26 16.42 -26.80
N VAL A 82 16.06 15.97 -26.45
CA VAL A 82 15.42 16.09 -25.13
C VAL A 82 16.37 15.77 -23.95
N PRO A 83 17.24 14.74 -24.02
CA PRO A 83 18.18 14.45 -22.93
C PRO A 83 19.29 15.50 -22.79
N THR A 84 19.75 16.08 -23.90
CA THR A 84 20.87 17.05 -23.90
C THR A 84 20.42 18.39 -23.34
N ALA A 85 19.18 18.81 -23.62
CA ALA A 85 18.59 20.00 -23.03
C ALA A 85 18.43 19.86 -21.50
N GLN A 86 18.04 18.67 -21.03
CA GLN A 86 17.89 18.37 -19.61
C GLN A 86 19.23 18.34 -18.87
N ILE A 87 20.25 17.68 -19.43
CA ILE A 87 21.58 17.58 -18.81
C ILE A 87 22.30 18.93 -18.82
N THR A 88 22.21 19.69 -19.91
CA THR A 88 22.86 21.00 -20.02
C THR A 88 22.18 22.02 -19.10
N ALA A 89 20.85 22.00 -18.98
CA ALA A 89 20.13 22.87 -18.05
C ALA A 89 20.49 22.56 -16.58
N ALA A 90 20.62 21.28 -16.22
CA ALA A 90 21.04 20.85 -14.88
C ALA A 90 22.48 21.26 -14.51
N LEU A 91 23.36 21.46 -15.50
CA LEU A 91 24.77 21.83 -15.27
C LEU A 91 25.03 23.34 -15.33
N THR A 92 24.14 24.12 -15.95
CA THR A 92 24.40 25.54 -16.29
C THR A 92 23.50 26.54 -15.57
N GLN A 93 22.45 26.10 -14.88
CA GLN A 93 21.60 26.98 -14.07
C GLN A 93 21.65 26.58 -12.58
N PRO A 94 22.05 27.49 -11.67
CA PRO A 94 21.86 27.32 -10.24
C PRO A 94 20.47 27.78 -9.76
N SER A 95 19.47 27.87 -10.66
CA SER A 95 18.07 27.94 -10.23
C SER A 95 17.61 26.50 -9.98
N ALA A 96 16.97 26.29 -8.82
CA ALA A 96 16.45 24.99 -8.41
C ALA A 96 15.79 24.29 -9.61
N ALA A 97 16.35 23.15 -10.03
CA ALA A 97 15.65 22.25 -10.94
C ALA A 97 14.23 22.09 -10.41
N PRO A 98 13.17 22.12 -11.25
CA PRO A 98 11.83 21.83 -10.76
C PRO A 98 11.94 20.50 -10.03
N ALA A 99 11.72 20.53 -8.71
CA ALA A 99 11.92 19.37 -7.85
C ALA A 99 10.94 18.29 -8.31
N TYR A 100 11.39 17.37 -9.16
CA TYR A 100 10.59 16.23 -9.52
C TYR A 100 10.43 15.39 -8.26
N LEU A 101 9.19 15.31 -7.74
CA LEU A 101 8.84 14.39 -6.67
C LEU A 101 9.02 12.95 -7.16
N SER A 102 10.21 12.40 -6.93
CA SER A 102 10.54 11.01 -7.25
C SER A 102 9.82 10.04 -6.30
N ASP A 103 9.69 8.78 -6.70
CA ASP A 103 9.09 7.74 -5.83
C ASP A 103 9.89 7.58 -4.53
N ALA A 104 11.22 7.72 -4.60
CA ALA A 104 12.08 7.68 -3.41
C ALA A 104 11.72 8.79 -2.40
N MET A 105 11.37 9.99 -2.88
CA MET A 105 10.96 11.11 -2.01
C MET A 105 9.56 10.93 -1.42
N LEU A 106 8.74 10.04 -1.98
CA LEU A 106 7.41 9.71 -1.48
C LEU A 106 7.38 8.46 -0.59
N SER A 107 8.51 7.77 -0.42
CA SER A 107 8.61 6.52 0.35
C SER A 107 8.16 6.64 1.81
N PHE A 108 8.14 7.86 2.39
CA PHE A 108 7.63 8.11 3.74
C PHE A 108 6.10 7.85 3.86
N ILE A 109 5.38 7.75 2.74
CA ILE A 109 3.95 7.40 2.69
C ILE A 109 3.75 5.88 2.62
N ASP A 110 4.74 5.12 2.15
CA ASP A 110 4.64 3.66 1.99
C ASP A 110 4.22 2.93 3.26
N PRO A 111 4.65 3.32 4.49
CA PRO A 111 4.15 2.71 5.71
C PRO A 111 2.62 2.77 5.89
N LEU A 112 1.97 3.77 5.30
CA LEU A 112 0.51 3.91 5.34
C LEU A 112 -0.21 2.89 4.44
N ARG A 113 0.51 2.23 3.52
CA ARG A 113 -0.03 1.16 2.66
C ARG A 113 -0.15 -0.20 3.34
N GLY A 114 0.32 -0.31 4.59
CA GLY A 114 0.33 -1.56 5.36
C GLY A 114 1.38 -2.55 4.85
N ALA A 115 1.52 -3.68 5.55
CA ALA A 115 2.43 -4.76 5.18
C ALA A 115 2.02 -5.45 3.86
N SER A 116 0.72 -5.43 3.54
CA SER A 116 0.20 -5.89 2.25
C SER A 116 0.61 -4.99 1.07
N GLY A 117 0.91 -3.72 1.33
CA GLY A 117 1.05 -2.68 0.30
C GLY A 117 -0.26 -2.33 -0.41
N LYS A 118 -1.41 -2.84 0.05
CA LYS A 118 -2.72 -2.74 -0.63
C LYS A 118 -3.66 -1.72 0.00
N LEU A 119 -3.34 -1.17 1.17
CA LEU A 119 -4.21 -0.18 1.80
C LEU A 119 -4.31 1.08 0.94
N ARG A 120 -5.53 1.64 0.89
CA ARG A 120 -5.85 2.86 0.14
C ARG A 120 -6.36 3.97 1.05
N PHE A 121 -6.18 3.83 2.35
CA PHE A 121 -6.60 4.84 3.30
C PHE A 121 -5.77 4.83 4.58
N THR A 122 -5.87 5.94 5.30
CA THR A 122 -5.54 6.01 6.73
C THR A 122 -6.64 6.75 7.47
N THR A 123 -6.87 6.40 8.73
CA THR A 123 -7.81 7.10 9.62
C THR A 123 -7.06 7.89 10.66
N ILE A 124 -7.46 9.13 10.86
CA ILE A 124 -6.74 10.03 11.75
C ILE A 124 -7.69 11.03 12.42
N ALA A 125 -7.44 11.31 13.70
CA ALA A 125 -8.17 12.36 14.40
C ALA A 125 -7.73 13.74 13.88
N ALA A 126 -8.67 14.69 13.87
CA ALA A 126 -8.41 16.07 13.46
C ALA A 126 -7.17 16.66 14.15
N GLY A 127 -6.32 17.35 13.38
CA GLY A 127 -5.11 18.00 13.89
C GLY A 127 -3.96 17.06 14.26
N LYS A 128 -4.05 15.77 13.97
CA LYS A 128 -2.94 14.81 14.16
C LYS A 128 -2.12 14.64 12.89
N THR A 129 -0.86 14.23 13.08
CA THR A 129 0.11 14.02 11.99
C THR A 129 -0.21 12.76 11.19
N ILE A 130 -0.41 12.91 9.89
CA ILE A 130 -0.73 11.87 8.90
C ILE A 130 0.48 10.98 8.64
N ALA A 131 1.63 11.58 8.37
CA ALA A 131 2.86 10.89 8.06
C ALA A 131 4.07 11.65 8.64
N THR A 132 5.13 10.91 8.94
CA THR A 132 6.39 11.47 9.45
C THR A 132 7.53 11.14 8.49
N GLY A 133 8.61 11.93 8.49
CA GLY A 133 9.73 11.73 7.58
C GLY A 133 9.53 12.30 6.18
N ALA A 134 8.58 13.22 6.01
CA ALA A 134 8.44 13.98 4.78
C ALA A 134 9.71 14.82 4.52
N PRO A 135 10.14 14.99 3.26
CA PRO A 135 11.25 15.87 2.90
C PRO A 135 11.05 17.29 3.41
N GLU A 136 12.13 17.99 3.74
CA GLU A 136 12.07 19.40 4.13
C GLU A 136 11.39 20.24 3.04
N GLY A 137 10.45 21.10 3.43
CA GLY A 137 9.65 21.91 2.50
C GLY A 137 8.46 21.19 1.85
N ALA A 138 8.31 19.88 2.05
CA ALA A 138 7.16 19.14 1.53
C ALA A 138 5.90 19.44 2.37
N LYS A 139 4.77 19.60 1.68
CA LYS A 139 3.44 19.78 2.29
C LYS A 139 2.45 18.76 1.75
N ALA A 140 1.49 18.38 2.59
CA ALA A 140 0.31 17.66 2.15
C ALA A 140 -0.71 18.66 1.59
N VAL A 141 -1.26 18.36 0.43
CA VAL A 141 -2.45 19.02 -0.13
C VAL A 141 -3.59 18.02 -0.05
N LEU A 142 -4.59 18.36 0.75
CA LEU A 142 -5.72 17.51 1.08
C LEU A 142 -6.98 18.09 0.46
N THR A 143 -7.58 17.34 -0.47
CA THR A 143 -8.73 17.82 -1.25
C THR A 143 -9.97 17.01 -0.94
N SER A 144 -11.09 17.70 -0.68
CA SER A 144 -12.41 17.10 -0.50
C SER A 144 -13.45 17.96 -1.22
N GLY A 145 -13.90 17.50 -2.38
CA GLY A 145 -14.75 18.29 -3.28
C GLY A 145 -13.99 19.52 -3.79
N GLU A 146 -14.59 20.71 -3.65
CA GLU A 146 -13.97 21.98 -4.05
C GLU A 146 -12.97 22.53 -3.02
N ASN A 147 -12.94 21.95 -1.81
CA ASN A 147 -12.08 22.42 -0.74
C ASN A 147 -10.71 21.75 -0.82
N ALA A 148 -9.65 22.54 -0.85
CA ALA A 148 -8.27 22.07 -0.73
C ALA A 148 -7.59 22.75 0.47
N VAL A 149 -6.93 21.96 1.30
CA VAL A 149 -6.18 22.43 2.48
C VAL A 149 -4.74 21.97 2.35
N SER A 150 -3.80 22.92 2.45
CA SER A 150 -2.37 22.61 2.55
C SER A 150 -1.95 22.57 4.01
N SER A 151 -1.24 21.53 4.43
CA SER A 151 -0.74 21.36 5.79
C SER A 151 0.62 20.67 5.83
N ASP A 152 1.30 20.71 6.98
CA ASP A 152 2.55 19.98 7.22
C ASP A 152 2.25 18.50 7.57
N PHE A 153 1.54 17.81 6.67
CA PHE A 153 1.04 16.45 6.87
C PHE A 153 0.19 16.32 8.13
N VAL A 154 -0.65 17.31 8.39
CA VAL A 154 -1.61 17.32 9.52
C VAL A 154 -3.03 17.15 8.99
N ALA A 155 -3.81 16.29 9.63
CA ALA A 155 -5.20 16.04 9.31
C ALA A 155 -6.05 17.32 9.44
N PRO A 156 -6.93 17.63 8.47
CA PRO A 156 -7.83 18.78 8.52
C PRO A 156 -8.68 18.78 9.79
N ALA A 157 -9.13 19.96 10.21
CA ALA A 157 -10.02 20.09 11.37
C ALA A 157 -11.41 19.50 11.09
N SER A 158 -11.89 19.65 9.86
CA SER A 158 -13.16 19.10 9.42
C SER A 158 -13.04 17.59 9.19
N PRO A 159 -13.97 16.78 9.73
CA PRO A 159 -14.09 15.37 9.37
C PRO A 159 -14.41 15.19 7.89
N GLY A 160 -14.00 14.07 7.31
CA GLY A 160 -14.26 13.76 5.90
C GLY A 160 -13.21 12.86 5.27
N VAL A 161 -13.44 12.54 3.99
CA VAL A 161 -12.52 11.78 3.15
C VAL A 161 -11.77 12.77 2.26
N TYR A 162 -10.45 12.77 2.33
CA TYR A 162 -9.58 13.68 1.60
C TYR A 162 -8.65 12.91 0.66
N ASP A 163 -8.57 13.33 -0.59
CA ASP A 163 -7.50 12.89 -1.48
C ASP A 163 -6.17 13.54 -1.07
N LEU A 164 -5.09 12.76 -1.10
CA LEU A 164 -3.76 13.23 -0.72
C LEU A 164 -2.91 13.54 -1.95
N ALA A 165 -2.34 14.74 -1.98
CA ALA A 165 -1.22 15.08 -2.84
C ALA A 165 -0.05 15.59 -2.01
N VAL A 166 1.17 15.39 -2.51
CA VAL A 166 2.39 15.96 -1.92
C VAL A 166 2.84 17.12 -2.79
N GLN A 167 3.05 18.27 -2.18
CA GLN A 167 3.59 19.45 -2.82
C GLN A 167 4.99 19.72 -2.28
N LEU A 168 5.95 19.91 -3.18
CA LEU A 168 7.30 20.39 -2.87
C LEU A 168 7.66 21.48 -3.86
N ASP A 169 7.98 22.66 -3.35
CA ASP A 169 8.17 23.88 -4.14
C ASP A 169 6.99 24.16 -5.10
N GLN A 170 7.22 24.06 -6.41
CA GLN A 170 6.21 24.25 -7.47
C GLN A 170 5.66 22.93 -8.03
N ALA A 171 6.12 21.78 -7.53
CA ALA A 171 5.69 20.47 -7.99
C ALA A 171 4.64 19.89 -7.02
N THR A 172 3.47 19.55 -7.56
CA THR A 172 2.42 18.82 -6.83
C THR A 172 2.23 17.46 -7.47
N ARG A 173 2.33 16.40 -6.67
CA ARG A 173 2.12 15.02 -7.10
C ARG A 173 0.97 14.37 -6.31
N PRO A 174 -0.15 14.00 -6.96
CA PRO A 174 -1.21 13.27 -6.29
C PRO A 174 -0.74 11.86 -5.91
N ILE A 175 -1.08 11.44 -4.70
CA ILE A 175 -0.92 10.07 -4.24
C ILE A 175 -2.15 9.30 -4.73
N LYS A 176 -1.97 8.60 -5.85
CA LYS A 176 -3.06 7.85 -6.47
C LYS A 176 -3.59 6.77 -5.52
N ASP A 177 -4.89 6.52 -5.60
CA ASP A 177 -5.57 5.45 -4.88
C ASP A 177 -5.29 5.48 -3.36
N PHE A 178 -5.22 6.67 -2.77
CA PHE A 178 -5.03 6.83 -1.33
C PHE A 178 -5.80 8.02 -0.77
N SER A 179 -6.58 7.77 0.28
CA SER A 179 -7.36 8.81 0.96
C SER A 179 -6.98 8.94 2.44
N VAL A 180 -6.93 10.18 2.92
CA VAL A 180 -6.83 10.49 4.35
C VAL A 180 -8.24 10.71 4.88
N ILE A 181 -8.65 9.91 5.86
CA ILE A 181 -9.97 10.01 6.46
C ILE A 181 -9.85 10.65 7.83
N THR A 182 -10.30 11.90 7.94
CA THR A 182 -10.38 12.61 9.22
C THR A 182 -11.63 12.15 9.97
N LEU A 183 -11.44 11.66 11.19
CA LEU A 183 -12.49 11.09 12.01
C LEU A 183 -13.42 12.17 12.60
N VAL A 184 -14.71 11.85 12.65
CA VAL A 184 -15.69 12.53 13.52
C VAL A 184 -15.35 12.17 14.96
N PRO A 185 -15.02 13.14 15.84
CA PRO A 185 -14.60 12.84 17.21
C PRO A 185 -15.65 12.04 17.98
N PHE A 186 -15.21 11.09 18.81
CA PHE A 186 -16.13 10.27 19.61
C PHE A 186 -17.09 11.10 20.48
N GLY A 187 -16.64 12.26 20.95
CA GLY A 187 -17.43 13.21 21.73
C GLY A 187 -18.64 13.82 21.01
N GLN A 188 -18.75 13.69 19.68
CA GLN A 188 -19.95 14.09 18.94
C GLN A 188 -21.15 13.15 19.21
N LYS A 189 -20.89 11.94 19.73
CA LYS A 189 -21.95 11.00 20.10
C LYS A 189 -22.71 11.50 21.33
N GLN A 190 -24.00 11.74 21.16
CA GLN A 190 -24.90 12.18 22.22
C GLN A 190 -25.98 11.13 22.46
N ARG A 191 -26.12 10.67 23.71
CA ARG A 191 -27.15 9.70 24.13
C ARG A 191 -27.22 8.46 23.21
N GLY A 192 -26.06 7.93 22.82
CA GLY A 192 -25.94 6.72 22.01
C GLY A 192 -26.14 6.89 20.49
N ARG A 193 -26.12 8.11 19.97
CA ARG A 193 -26.28 8.38 18.53
C ARG A 193 -25.47 9.59 18.06
N ILE A 194 -25.26 9.71 16.76
CA ILE A 194 -24.81 10.94 16.10
C ILE A 194 -25.87 11.31 15.07
N GLY A 195 -26.45 12.51 15.20
CA GLY A 195 -27.64 12.88 14.43
C GLY A 195 -28.78 11.86 14.63
N LEU A 196 -29.22 11.26 13.53
CA LEU A 196 -30.27 10.24 13.51
C LEU A 196 -29.74 8.80 13.57
N TYR A 197 -28.43 8.58 13.42
CA TYR A 197 -27.85 7.25 13.37
C TYR A 197 -27.54 6.72 14.78
N TYR A 198 -28.23 5.65 15.17
CA TYR A 198 -28.06 5.00 16.46
C TYR A 198 -26.81 4.12 16.45
N LEU A 199 -25.90 4.40 17.39
CA LEU A 199 -24.70 3.60 17.64
C LEU A 199 -24.91 2.70 18.87
N GLY A 200 -25.73 3.11 19.83
CA GLY A 200 -25.76 2.51 21.15
C GLY A 200 -24.59 3.00 22.00
N ASN A 201 -24.24 2.24 23.04
CA ASN A 201 -23.18 2.60 23.97
C ASN A 201 -22.14 1.48 24.08
N TRP A 202 -20.86 1.85 24.01
CA TRP A 202 -19.79 0.92 24.30
C TRP A 202 -19.79 0.53 25.79
N PRO A 203 -19.42 -0.71 26.14
CA PRO A 203 -19.47 -1.22 27.52
C PRO A 203 -18.71 -0.36 28.54
N PHE A 204 -17.64 0.32 28.11
CA PHE A 204 -16.76 1.09 28.97
C PHE A 204 -16.83 2.61 28.74
N GLU A 205 -17.94 3.14 28.21
CA GLU A 205 -18.09 4.59 28.10
C GLU A 205 -18.09 5.32 29.45
N ARG A 206 -18.59 4.67 30.50
CA ARG A 206 -18.66 5.21 31.87
C ARG A 206 -17.64 4.60 32.82
N GLY A 207 -16.62 3.92 32.30
CA GLY A 207 -15.64 3.20 33.11
C GLY A 207 -14.30 3.04 32.41
N LYS A 208 -13.37 2.33 33.06
CA LYS A 208 -12.08 1.99 32.46
C LYS A 208 -12.08 0.52 32.08
N PRO A 209 -11.81 0.17 30.80
CA PRO A 209 -11.66 -1.23 30.43
C PRO A 209 -10.43 -1.84 31.11
N ARG A 210 -10.48 -3.15 31.36
CA ARG A 210 -9.32 -3.89 31.88
C ARG A 210 -8.17 -3.98 30.88
N ALA A 211 -8.47 -4.04 29.59
CA ALA A 211 -7.49 -4.08 28.52
C ALA A 211 -7.67 -2.88 27.57
N PRO A 212 -6.57 -2.23 27.10
CA PRO A 212 -6.63 -1.09 26.19
C PRO A 212 -7.41 -1.36 24.90
N ALA A 213 -7.44 -2.62 24.44
CA ALA A 213 -8.17 -3.03 23.25
C ALA A 213 -9.69 -2.79 23.33
N TYR A 214 -10.24 -2.55 24.52
CA TYR A 214 -11.66 -2.25 24.75
C TYR A 214 -11.88 -0.78 25.17
N ALA A 215 -10.90 0.09 24.94
CA ALA A 215 -11.05 1.53 25.13
C ALA A 215 -12.07 2.12 24.15
N ASN A 216 -12.62 3.27 24.53
CA ASN A 216 -13.51 3.99 23.64
C ASN A 216 -12.74 4.39 22.37
N PRO A 217 -13.38 4.32 21.19
CA PRO A 217 -12.79 4.76 19.95
C PRO A 217 -12.36 6.23 19.99
N ALA A 218 -11.35 6.60 19.21
CA ALA A 218 -10.96 8.00 19.05
C ALA A 218 -12.04 8.82 18.30
N GLY A 219 -12.76 8.17 17.39
CA GLY A 219 -13.78 8.77 16.56
C GLY A 219 -14.29 7.80 15.51
N PHE A 220 -15.11 8.29 14.60
CA PHE A 220 -15.81 7.52 13.59
C PHE A 220 -15.49 8.02 12.19
N ILE A 221 -15.43 7.12 11.22
CA ILE A 221 -15.49 7.47 9.80
C ILE A 221 -16.94 7.85 9.49
N GLU A 222 -17.17 9.06 8.99
CA GLU A 222 -18.47 9.46 8.45
C GLU A 222 -18.65 8.88 7.04
N VAL A 223 -19.68 8.07 6.87
CA VAL A 223 -20.01 7.43 5.60
C VAL A 223 -21.32 8.00 5.08
N THR A 224 -21.24 8.82 4.06
CA THR A 224 -22.38 9.40 3.33
C THR A 224 -22.76 8.49 2.16
N GLN A 225 -23.84 8.82 1.45
CA GLN A 225 -24.22 8.07 0.26
C GLN A 225 -23.18 8.23 -0.86
N GLU A 226 -22.57 9.41 -0.95
CA GLU A 226 -21.60 9.80 -1.97
C GLU A 226 -20.24 9.13 -1.76
N ASN A 227 -19.81 8.93 -0.50
CA ASN A 227 -18.50 8.34 -0.20
C ASN A 227 -18.56 6.84 0.17
N ALA A 228 -19.74 6.22 0.24
CA ALA A 228 -19.88 4.82 0.64
C ALA A 228 -19.07 3.84 -0.23
N ASP A 229 -18.82 4.19 -1.49
CA ASP A 229 -18.04 3.40 -2.44
C ASP A 229 -16.54 3.73 -2.47
N THR A 230 -16.04 4.59 -1.57
CA THR A 230 -14.60 4.90 -1.47
C THR A 230 -13.79 3.62 -1.27
N PRO A 231 -12.83 3.30 -2.16
CA PRO A 231 -11.93 2.17 -2.00
C PRO A 231 -10.99 2.39 -0.81
N ILE A 232 -10.95 1.43 0.10
CA ILE A 232 -10.10 1.45 1.30
C ILE A 232 -8.94 0.45 1.20
N SER A 233 -8.99 -0.44 0.23
CA SER A 233 -7.91 -1.39 -0.09
C SER A 233 -8.04 -1.85 -1.54
N ALA A 234 -7.29 -2.85 -1.95
CA ALA A 234 -7.39 -3.38 -3.31
C ALA A 234 -8.74 -4.10 -3.53
N HIS A 235 -9.25 -4.79 -2.51
CA HIS A 235 -10.45 -5.62 -2.60
C HIS A 235 -11.68 -5.03 -1.92
N PHE A 236 -11.52 -4.02 -1.05
CA PHE A 236 -12.63 -3.52 -0.22
C PHE A 236 -12.91 -2.02 -0.35
N LYS A 237 -14.17 -1.68 -0.12
CA LYS A 237 -14.74 -0.33 -0.03
C LYS A 237 -15.33 -0.07 1.36
N LEU A 238 -15.59 1.20 1.70
CA LEU A 238 -16.21 1.56 2.99
C LEU A 238 -17.53 0.83 3.24
N ARG A 239 -18.39 0.71 2.22
CA ARG A 239 -19.71 0.09 2.36
C ARG A 239 -19.69 -1.36 2.80
N ASP A 240 -18.63 -2.10 2.47
CA ASP A 240 -18.53 -3.53 2.76
C ASP A 240 -18.49 -3.78 4.28
N PHE A 241 -18.07 -2.78 5.05
CA PHE A 241 -17.94 -2.84 6.50
C PHE A 241 -19.08 -2.18 7.27
N LEU A 242 -20.09 -1.63 6.59
CA LEU A 242 -21.21 -0.96 7.27
C LEU A 242 -22.06 -1.95 8.07
N THR A 243 -22.59 -1.47 9.21
CA THR A 243 -23.57 -2.23 9.98
C THR A 243 -24.85 -2.41 9.16
N LYS A 244 -25.40 -3.63 9.19
CA LYS A 244 -26.55 -4.07 8.40
C LYS A 244 -27.89 -3.68 9.05
N ASP A 245 -27.98 -2.45 9.55
CA ASP A 245 -29.16 -1.86 10.17
C ASP A 245 -29.44 -0.45 9.65
N GLN A 246 -30.60 0.09 10.02
CA GLN A 246 -30.98 1.48 9.74
C GLN A 246 -30.76 1.86 8.25
N PRO A 247 -31.32 1.10 7.28
CA PRO A 247 -30.95 1.21 5.86
C PRO A 247 -31.20 2.60 5.26
N ASN A 248 -32.20 3.31 5.78
CA ASN A 248 -32.63 4.62 5.28
C ASN A 248 -32.04 5.80 6.07
N VAL A 249 -31.09 5.55 6.98
CA VAL A 249 -30.46 6.60 7.81
C VAL A 249 -29.06 6.89 7.31
N TRP A 250 -28.83 8.16 6.97
CA TRP A 250 -27.55 8.69 6.49
C TRP A 250 -27.28 10.06 7.14
N PRO A 251 -26.01 10.44 7.36
CA PRO A 251 -24.81 9.60 7.20
C PRO A 251 -24.74 8.48 8.25
N LYS A 252 -23.96 7.44 7.94
CA LYS A 252 -23.60 6.34 8.85
C LYS A 252 -22.23 6.61 9.46
N TYR A 253 -21.92 5.94 10.57
CA TYR A 253 -20.67 6.13 11.30
C TYR A 253 -20.01 4.78 11.56
N LEU A 254 -18.78 4.63 11.07
CA LEU A 254 -18.04 3.37 11.00
C LEU A 254 -16.78 3.44 11.86
N LEU A 255 -16.48 2.37 12.61
CA LEU A 255 -15.13 2.11 13.10
C LEU A 255 -14.45 1.11 12.18
N LEU A 256 -13.23 1.41 11.79
CA LEU A 256 -12.45 0.52 10.95
C LEU A 256 -10.96 0.65 11.27
N ASN A 257 -10.37 -0.47 11.71
CA ASN A 257 -8.97 -0.55 12.04
C ASN A 257 -8.16 -0.93 10.78
N PRO A 258 -7.21 -0.09 10.30
CA PRO A 258 -6.40 -0.38 9.13
C PRO A 258 -5.67 -1.74 9.19
N LYS A 259 -5.29 -2.20 10.39
CA LYS A 259 -4.65 -3.51 10.59
C LYS A 259 -5.55 -4.68 10.19
N LEU A 260 -6.87 -4.55 10.36
CA LEU A 260 -7.82 -5.57 9.92
C LEU A 260 -7.75 -5.71 8.39
N LEU A 261 -7.87 -4.60 7.65
CA LEU A 261 -7.79 -4.62 6.19
C LEU A 261 -6.46 -5.18 5.70
N ASP A 262 -5.36 -4.78 6.35
CA ASP A 262 -4.03 -5.24 5.99
C ASP A 262 -3.92 -6.77 6.13
N LYS A 263 -4.48 -7.31 7.22
CA LYS A 263 -4.56 -8.75 7.45
C LYS A 263 -5.46 -9.45 6.43
N LEU A 264 -6.60 -8.87 6.06
CA LEU A 264 -7.51 -9.45 5.06
C LEU A 264 -6.84 -9.50 3.69
N GLU A 265 -6.16 -8.42 3.27
CA GLU A 265 -5.41 -8.36 2.01
C GLU A 265 -4.25 -9.38 1.99
N LEU A 266 -3.51 -9.53 3.10
CA LEU A 266 -2.50 -10.58 3.23
C LEU A 266 -3.10 -11.99 3.23
N THR A 267 -4.31 -12.17 3.76
CA THR A 267 -5.02 -13.45 3.75
C THR A 267 -5.42 -13.83 2.33
N ILE A 268 -5.90 -12.87 1.54
CA ILE A 268 -6.16 -13.05 0.10
C ILE A 268 -4.87 -13.50 -0.62
N GLN A 269 -3.77 -12.78 -0.42
CA GLN A 269 -2.47 -13.14 -1.03
C GLN A 269 -1.99 -14.53 -0.61
N GLU A 270 -2.18 -14.91 0.65
CA GLU A 270 -1.80 -16.24 1.14
C GLU A 270 -2.70 -17.35 0.59
N LEU A 271 -4.02 -17.10 0.47
CA LEU A 271 -4.96 -18.04 -0.17
C LEU A 271 -4.55 -18.29 -1.63
N GLU A 272 -4.24 -17.23 -2.38
CA GLU A 272 -3.75 -17.33 -3.76
C GLU A 272 -2.43 -18.11 -3.81
N ALA A 273 -1.49 -17.84 -2.90
CA ALA A 273 -0.23 -18.57 -2.80
C ALA A 273 -0.40 -20.05 -2.41
N MET A 274 -1.49 -20.37 -1.70
CA MET A 274 -1.91 -21.74 -1.38
C MET A 274 -2.61 -22.45 -2.54
N GLY A 275 -2.88 -21.75 -3.65
CA GLY A 275 -3.53 -22.32 -4.83
C GLY A 275 -5.05 -22.12 -4.86
N HIS A 276 -5.60 -21.26 -4.01
CA HIS A 276 -7.03 -20.92 -3.97
C HIS A 276 -7.24 -19.53 -4.59
N PRO A 277 -7.78 -19.41 -5.82
CA PRO A 277 -8.03 -18.12 -6.43
C PRO A 277 -9.06 -17.30 -5.65
N VAL A 278 -8.79 -16.01 -5.45
CA VAL A 278 -9.71 -15.10 -4.76
C VAL A 278 -9.97 -13.86 -5.64
N ARG A 279 -11.07 -13.90 -6.37
CA ARG A 279 -11.61 -12.76 -7.14
C ARG A 279 -12.51 -11.87 -6.29
N HIS A 280 -13.19 -12.45 -5.31
CA HIS A 280 -14.07 -11.71 -4.41
C HIS A 280 -14.07 -12.33 -3.01
N PHE A 281 -13.66 -11.52 -2.03
CA PHE A 281 -13.63 -11.89 -0.62
C PHE A 281 -14.76 -11.15 0.08
N GLN A 282 -15.87 -11.84 0.31
CA GLN A 282 -17.09 -11.23 0.82
C GLN A 282 -16.93 -10.88 2.30
N ILE A 283 -17.29 -9.64 2.66
CA ILE A 283 -17.49 -9.24 4.06
C ILE A 283 -18.96 -9.52 4.42
N MET A 284 -19.20 -10.62 5.14
CA MET A 284 -20.52 -10.97 5.64
C MET A 284 -20.93 -10.04 6.79
N SER A 285 -19.99 -9.68 7.65
CA SER A 285 -20.21 -8.70 8.72
C SER A 285 -18.93 -7.97 9.02
N GLY A 286 -18.94 -6.65 8.93
CA GLY A 286 -17.83 -5.79 9.33
C GLY A 286 -18.10 -5.14 10.68
N PHE A 287 -18.12 -3.82 10.74
CA PHE A 287 -18.45 -3.10 11.97
C PHE A 287 -19.91 -3.35 12.39
N ARG A 288 -20.10 -3.60 13.69
CA ARG A 288 -21.41 -3.71 14.33
C ARG A 288 -21.54 -2.59 15.36
N THR A 289 -22.53 -1.73 15.23
CA THR A 289 -22.86 -0.78 16.31
C THR A 289 -23.14 -1.57 17.61
N PRO A 290 -22.79 -1.05 18.80
CA PRO A 290 -23.22 -1.65 20.06
C PRO A 290 -24.72 -1.94 20.14
N GLU A 291 -25.56 -1.09 19.56
CA GLU A 291 -27.01 -1.33 19.44
C GLU A 291 -27.31 -2.60 18.62
N TYR A 292 -26.76 -2.70 17.42
CA TYR A 292 -26.95 -3.84 16.53
C TYR A 292 -26.37 -5.13 17.11
N ASN A 293 -25.22 -5.06 17.79
CA ASN A 293 -24.57 -6.23 18.37
C ASN A 293 -25.45 -6.89 19.45
N HIS A 294 -26.17 -6.08 20.25
CA HIS A 294 -27.06 -6.61 21.30
C HIS A 294 -28.43 -7.07 20.79
N GLY A 295 -28.99 -6.44 19.75
CA GLY A 295 -30.40 -6.67 19.38
C GLY A 295 -30.71 -6.84 17.88
N GLY A 296 -29.73 -6.75 16.98
CA GLY A 296 -29.96 -6.76 15.53
C GLY A 296 -29.70 -8.11 14.86
N GLY A 297 -30.63 -8.60 14.04
CA GLY A 297 -30.49 -9.86 13.31
C GLY A 297 -30.56 -11.09 14.22
N ASN A 298 -29.91 -12.20 13.83
CA ASN A 298 -29.70 -13.34 14.73
C ASN A 298 -28.55 -13.02 15.71
N THR A 299 -28.88 -13.01 17.00
CA THR A 299 -27.93 -12.69 18.09
C THR A 299 -27.30 -13.92 18.73
N GLU A 300 -27.69 -15.12 18.33
CA GLU A 300 -27.12 -16.37 18.84
C GLU A 300 -25.61 -16.43 18.56
N GLY A 301 -24.82 -16.63 19.62
CA GLY A 301 -23.36 -16.67 19.58
C GLY A 301 -22.66 -15.33 19.81
N ARG A 302 -23.37 -14.19 19.75
CA ARG A 302 -22.73 -12.87 19.86
C ARG A 302 -22.25 -12.56 21.28
N ALA A 303 -20.97 -12.20 21.39
CA ALA A 303 -20.39 -11.76 22.66
C ALA A 303 -20.70 -10.28 22.96
N ASN A 304 -20.98 -9.95 24.23
CA ASN A 304 -21.13 -8.58 24.74
C ASN A 304 -19.87 -7.71 24.53
N LEU A 305 -18.71 -8.34 24.38
CA LEU A 305 -17.42 -7.68 24.11
C LEU A 305 -16.90 -8.01 22.71
N SER A 306 -17.80 -8.18 21.74
CA SER A 306 -17.45 -8.51 20.36
C SER A 306 -16.48 -7.49 19.76
N ARG A 307 -15.47 -8.01 19.05
CA ARG A 307 -14.46 -7.20 18.34
C ARG A 307 -15.05 -6.42 17.16
N HIS A 308 -16.19 -6.88 16.59
CA HIS A 308 -16.91 -6.12 15.56
C HIS A 308 -17.31 -4.72 16.02
N MET A 309 -17.59 -4.52 17.31
CA MET A 309 -17.92 -3.19 17.86
C MET A 309 -16.73 -2.25 17.93
N TYR A 310 -15.51 -2.74 17.75
CA TYR A 310 -14.29 -1.94 17.81
C TYR A 310 -13.66 -1.74 16.43
N GLY A 311 -14.35 -2.16 15.37
CA GLY A 311 -13.92 -1.98 13.97
C GLY A 311 -12.72 -2.83 13.59
N ASP A 312 -12.39 -3.85 14.38
CA ASP A 312 -11.17 -4.63 14.21
C ASP A 312 -11.45 -6.13 14.00
N ALA A 313 -12.68 -6.47 13.61
CA ALA A 313 -13.10 -7.80 13.21
C ALA A 313 -13.99 -7.79 11.97
N SER A 314 -13.98 -8.91 11.26
CA SER A 314 -14.87 -9.20 10.14
C SER A 314 -15.21 -10.69 10.08
N ASP A 315 -16.44 -10.98 9.68
CA ASP A 315 -16.86 -12.31 9.26
C ASP A 315 -16.83 -12.36 7.73
N THR A 316 -16.12 -13.33 7.16
CA THR A 316 -15.78 -13.32 5.74
C THR A 316 -15.70 -14.72 5.13
N PHE A 317 -15.87 -14.78 3.81
CA PHE A 317 -15.73 -15.98 2.99
C PHE A 317 -15.32 -15.60 1.55
N VAL A 318 -14.79 -16.56 0.79
CA VAL A 318 -14.52 -16.39 -0.64
C VAL A 318 -15.82 -16.67 -1.40
N ASP A 319 -16.22 -15.76 -2.29
CA ASP A 319 -17.46 -15.83 -3.09
C ASP A 319 -17.16 -15.37 -4.52
N ASN A 320 -16.43 -16.18 -5.27
CA ASN A 320 -15.91 -15.75 -6.56
C ASN A 320 -17.01 -15.62 -7.62
N ASP A 321 -18.11 -16.36 -7.51
CA ASP A 321 -19.22 -16.28 -8.46
C ASP A 321 -20.29 -15.23 -8.07
N GLY A 322 -20.21 -14.68 -6.86
CA GLY A 322 -21.09 -13.61 -6.38
C GLY A 322 -22.48 -14.11 -5.99
N ASN A 323 -22.63 -15.39 -5.69
CA ASN A 323 -23.91 -15.99 -5.33
C ASN A 323 -24.30 -15.77 -3.85
N GLY A 324 -23.42 -15.14 -3.05
CA GLY A 324 -23.64 -14.85 -1.64
C GLY A 324 -23.36 -16.03 -0.70
N LEU A 325 -22.78 -17.12 -1.20
CA LEU A 325 -22.34 -18.29 -0.46
C LEU A 325 -20.83 -18.46 -0.61
N MET A 326 -20.25 -19.23 0.30
CA MET A 326 -18.85 -19.58 0.25
C MET A 326 -18.56 -20.54 -0.92
N ASP A 327 -17.43 -20.35 -1.58
CA ASP A 327 -16.90 -21.29 -2.57
C ASP A 327 -16.37 -22.57 -1.88
N ASP A 328 -16.41 -23.70 -2.60
CA ASP A 328 -15.70 -24.93 -2.24
C ASP A 328 -14.19 -24.71 -2.42
N LEU A 329 -13.49 -24.38 -1.33
CA LEU A 329 -12.07 -24.06 -1.34
C LEU A 329 -11.20 -25.30 -1.28
N ASN A 330 -11.69 -26.37 -0.66
CA ASN A 330 -10.92 -27.61 -0.51
C ASN A 330 -11.07 -28.57 -1.72
N GLY A 331 -12.03 -28.32 -2.60
CA GLY A 331 -12.24 -29.04 -3.86
C GLY A 331 -12.94 -30.39 -3.72
N ASP A 332 -13.69 -30.61 -2.64
CA ASP A 332 -14.37 -31.89 -2.37
C ASP A 332 -15.85 -31.92 -2.81
N HIS A 333 -16.28 -30.88 -3.52
CA HIS A 333 -17.62 -30.67 -4.05
C HIS A 333 -18.70 -30.46 -2.98
N ARG A 334 -18.30 -30.03 -1.78
CA ARG A 334 -19.21 -29.66 -0.69
C ARG A 334 -18.81 -28.28 -0.17
N VAL A 335 -19.80 -27.43 0.04
CA VAL A 335 -19.60 -26.15 0.72
C VAL A 335 -19.95 -26.33 2.19
N ASP A 336 -18.93 -26.47 3.04
CA ASP A 336 -19.11 -26.65 4.48
C ASP A 336 -18.00 -26.01 5.33
N VAL A 337 -17.99 -26.33 6.62
CA VAL A 337 -17.05 -25.74 7.58
C VAL A 337 -15.59 -25.96 7.20
N ARG A 338 -15.26 -27.02 6.45
CA ARG A 338 -13.90 -27.36 6.02
C ARG A 338 -13.35 -26.34 5.02
N ASP A 339 -14.22 -25.65 4.28
CA ASP A 339 -13.80 -24.54 3.41
C ASP A 339 -13.38 -23.32 4.22
N ALA A 340 -14.12 -23.01 5.28
CA ALA A 340 -13.74 -21.96 6.22
C ALA A 340 -12.41 -22.28 6.95
N GLU A 341 -12.11 -23.56 7.18
CA GLU A 341 -10.80 -23.97 7.73
C GLU A 341 -9.63 -23.66 6.78
N VAL A 342 -9.85 -23.62 5.46
CA VAL A 342 -8.83 -23.18 4.48
C VAL A 342 -8.46 -21.71 4.71
N ILE A 343 -9.45 -20.84 4.94
CA ILE A 343 -9.23 -19.43 5.27
C ILE A 343 -8.49 -19.31 6.61
N GLU A 344 -8.91 -20.05 7.64
CA GLU A 344 -8.19 -20.07 8.92
C GLU A 344 -6.72 -20.43 8.72
N ALA A 345 -6.43 -21.49 7.97
CA ALA A 345 -5.06 -21.94 7.70
C ALA A 345 -4.22 -20.83 7.06
N ALA A 346 -4.78 -20.10 6.08
CA ALA A 346 -4.13 -18.94 5.45
C ALA A 346 -3.85 -17.83 6.47
N VAL A 347 -4.84 -17.45 7.29
CA VAL A 347 -4.68 -16.46 8.36
C VAL A 347 -3.56 -16.85 9.33
N GLU A 348 -3.45 -18.13 9.68
CA GLU A 348 -2.38 -18.58 10.56
C GLU A 348 -0.98 -18.41 9.94
N ARG A 349 -0.83 -18.57 8.62
CA ARG A 349 0.45 -18.29 7.95
C ARG A 349 0.74 -16.79 7.93
N VAL A 350 -0.29 -15.97 7.70
CA VAL A 350 -0.19 -14.51 7.73
C VAL A 350 0.27 -14.03 9.11
N GLU A 351 -0.34 -14.51 10.20
CA GLU A 351 0.03 -14.12 11.56
C GLU A 351 1.45 -14.55 11.95
N ARG A 352 1.93 -15.70 11.46
CA ARG A 352 3.33 -16.12 11.67
C ARG A 352 4.33 -15.18 11.01
N LYS A 353 4.02 -14.69 9.81
CA LYS A 353 4.84 -13.73 9.07
C LYS A 353 4.69 -12.30 9.60
N ASN A 354 3.53 -11.98 10.17
CA ASN A 354 3.15 -10.64 10.64
C ASN A 354 2.61 -10.67 12.07
N PRO A 355 3.46 -10.86 13.10
CA PRO A 355 3.01 -10.99 14.48
C PRO A 355 2.23 -9.78 15.02
N SER A 356 2.43 -8.60 14.43
CA SER A 356 1.72 -7.35 14.78
C SER A 356 0.24 -7.34 14.40
N LEU A 357 -0.21 -8.31 13.59
CA LEU A 357 -1.58 -8.51 13.12
C LEU A 357 -2.29 -9.68 13.82
N VAL A 358 -1.69 -10.25 14.87
CA VAL A 358 -2.26 -11.38 15.60
C VAL A 358 -3.63 -11.04 16.20
N GLY A 359 -4.57 -11.98 16.11
CA GLY A 359 -5.89 -11.85 16.72
C GLY A 359 -6.66 -13.16 16.81
N GLY A 360 -7.98 -13.03 16.91
CA GLY A 360 -8.92 -14.13 16.91
C GLY A 360 -9.21 -14.64 15.50
N VAL A 361 -9.38 -15.94 15.39
CA VAL A 361 -9.96 -16.60 14.21
C VAL A 361 -11.01 -17.59 14.68
N GLY A 362 -12.23 -17.42 14.21
CA GLY A 362 -13.34 -18.32 14.51
C GLY A 362 -13.85 -18.95 13.23
N VAL A 363 -14.02 -20.26 13.22
CA VAL A 363 -14.59 -20.97 12.07
C VAL A 363 -16.02 -21.37 12.40
N TYR A 364 -16.95 -20.99 11.53
CA TYR A 364 -18.38 -21.19 11.75
C TYR A 364 -18.96 -22.09 10.65
N SER A 365 -19.70 -23.10 11.07
CA SER A 365 -20.47 -23.93 10.15
C SER A 365 -21.63 -23.14 9.57
N ALA A 366 -22.12 -23.57 8.40
CA ALA A 366 -23.39 -23.07 7.86
C ALA A 366 -24.51 -23.23 8.90
N CYS A 367 -25.31 -22.18 9.08
CA CYS A 367 -26.52 -22.22 9.89
C CYS A 367 -27.44 -21.07 9.49
N CYS A 368 -28.73 -21.20 9.83
CA CYS A 368 -29.51 -20.03 10.22
C CYS A 368 -29.58 -18.91 9.15
N GLY A 369 -29.60 -19.29 7.87
CA GLY A 369 -29.66 -18.35 6.74
C GLY A 369 -28.32 -17.87 6.16
N HIS A 370 -27.18 -18.45 6.56
CA HIS A 370 -25.86 -18.19 5.97
C HIS A 370 -25.05 -19.47 5.74
N GLY A 371 -24.12 -19.41 4.78
CA GLY A 371 -23.11 -20.45 4.54
C GLY A 371 -22.02 -20.50 5.62
N PRO A 372 -21.01 -21.37 5.48
CA PRO A 372 -19.84 -21.36 6.35
C PRO A 372 -19.08 -20.05 6.17
N PHE A 373 -18.41 -19.59 7.23
CA PHE A 373 -17.60 -18.38 7.18
C PHE A 373 -16.49 -18.41 8.22
N THR A 374 -15.53 -17.50 8.06
CA THR A 374 -14.43 -17.31 9.00
C THR A 374 -14.50 -15.92 9.61
N HIS A 375 -14.56 -15.87 10.93
CA HIS A 375 -14.31 -14.67 11.71
C HIS A 375 -12.80 -14.40 11.77
N ILE A 376 -12.39 -13.17 11.50
CA ILE A 376 -11.00 -12.71 11.56
C ILE A 376 -10.98 -11.38 12.32
N ASP A 377 -10.11 -11.27 13.32
CA ASP A 377 -9.87 -9.99 13.99
C ASP A 377 -8.37 -9.74 14.28
N VAL A 378 -8.08 -8.53 14.78
CA VAL A 378 -6.73 -8.10 15.17
C VAL A 378 -6.66 -7.66 16.64
N ARG A 379 -7.31 -8.41 17.54
CA ARG A 379 -7.41 -8.10 18.99
C ARG A 379 -6.07 -8.07 19.74
N GLY A 380 -4.97 -8.42 19.09
CA GLY A 380 -3.61 -8.35 19.64
C GLY A 380 -3.17 -9.57 20.44
N TYR A 381 -4.00 -10.61 20.51
CA TYR A 381 -3.63 -11.90 21.07
C TYR A 381 -4.35 -13.03 20.33
N ARG A 382 -3.71 -14.19 20.27
CA ARG A 382 -4.24 -15.35 19.55
C ARG A 382 -5.45 -15.93 20.27
N ALA A 383 -6.57 -16.07 19.56
CA ALA A 383 -7.74 -16.83 20.01
C ALA A 383 -8.26 -17.70 18.86
N ARG A 384 -8.69 -18.93 19.15
CA ARG A 384 -9.31 -19.83 18.15
C ARG A 384 -10.52 -20.49 18.72
N TRP A 385 -11.55 -20.60 17.92
CA TRP A 385 -12.77 -21.30 18.30
C TRP A 385 -13.49 -21.85 17.08
N ARG A 386 -14.40 -22.78 17.35
CA ARG A 386 -15.40 -23.26 16.41
C ARG A 386 -16.75 -22.80 16.92
N GLY A 387 -17.59 -22.27 16.05
CA GLY A 387 -18.89 -21.74 16.39
C GLY A 387 -20.01 -22.28 15.50
N THR A 388 -21.22 -22.22 16.02
CA THR A 388 -22.46 -22.36 15.26
C THR A 388 -23.24 -21.05 15.41
N GLY A 389 -23.97 -20.59 14.38
CA GLY A 389 -24.71 -19.33 14.41
C GLY A 389 -23.95 -18.15 13.78
N SER A 390 -24.34 -16.92 14.11
CA SER A 390 -24.04 -15.72 13.30
C SER A 390 -22.89 -14.85 13.82
N GLY A 391 -21.88 -15.48 14.43
CA GLY A 391 -20.61 -14.82 14.79
C GLY A 391 -20.58 -14.25 16.20
#